data_AF-A0A7X7V6C9-F1
#
_entry.id   AF-A0A7X7V6C9-F1
#
_cell.length_a   1.000
_cell.length_b   1.000
_cell.length_c   1.000
_cell.angle_alpha   90.00
_cell.angle_beta   90.00
_cell.angle_gamma   90.00
#
_symmetry.space_group_name_H-M   'P 1'
#
loop_
_entity.id
_entity.type
_entity.pdbx_description
1 polymer ?
#
loop_
_entity_poly.entity_id
_entity_poly.type
_entity_poly.pdbx_seq_one_letter_code
_entity_poly.pdbx_strand_id
1 'polypeptide(L)'
;DFADRFDQMGAENLQDHYALDLDFHTFLMGITQNQRLIRVHREIMIHTQRLSRHAVKPGAVQVEQDRPEHLAIITALLAGDPPRARQALISHINQSLVTALRALRGIVTDEQSSAD
;
A
#
# COMPACT_ATOMS: atom_id res chain seq x y z
N ASP A 1 -3.53 -18.30 -1.07
CA ASP A 1 -4.49 -17.23 -0.76
C ASP A 1 -3.77 -15.87 -0.90
N PHE A 2 -4.22 -14.77 -0.27
CA PHE A 2 -3.47 -13.51 -0.25
C PHE A 2 -2.09 -13.66 0.41
N ALA A 3 -1.95 -14.43 1.49
CA ALA A 3 -0.66 -14.67 2.14
C ALA A 3 0.35 -15.28 1.15
N ASP A 4 -0.02 -16.38 0.48
CA ASP A 4 0.83 -17.02 -0.55
C ASP A 4 1.14 -16.11 -1.74
N ARG A 5 0.24 -15.17 -2.08
CA ARG A 5 0.47 -14.23 -3.19
C ARG A 5 1.48 -13.15 -2.80
N PHE A 6 1.47 -12.69 -1.55
CA PHE A 6 2.51 -11.80 -1.01
C PHE A 6 3.84 -12.56 -0.79
N ASP A 7 3.78 -13.74 -0.17
CA ASP A 7 4.52 -14.98 -0.53
C ASP A 7 5.47 -14.88 -1.73
N GLN A 8 4.88 -15.10 -2.89
CA GLN A 8 5.58 -15.38 -4.13
C GLN A 8 6.05 -14.12 -4.86
N MET A 9 5.74 -12.95 -4.33
CA MET A 9 6.03 -11.69 -4.99
C MET A 9 7.49 -11.28 -4.75
N GLY A 10 8.30 -11.34 -5.80
CA GLY A 10 9.66 -10.80 -5.80
C GLY A 10 9.71 -9.30 -6.07
N ALA A 11 10.76 -8.63 -5.62
CA ALA A 11 10.98 -7.18 -5.79
C ALA A 11 11.08 -6.71 -7.25
N GLU A 12 11.21 -7.64 -8.21
CA GLU A 12 11.50 -7.35 -9.62
C GLU A 12 10.25 -6.97 -10.45
N ASN A 13 9.03 -7.19 -9.95
CA ASN A 13 7.80 -6.87 -10.68
C ASN A 13 6.88 -5.87 -9.94
N LEU A 14 7.22 -4.59 -10.06
CA LEU A 14 6.48 -3.47 -9.47
C LEU A 14 5.01 -3.41 -9.94
N GLN A 15 4.73 -3.79 -11.19
CA GLN A 15 3.37 -3.73 -11.72
C GLN A 15 2.47 -4.77 -11.05
N ASP A 16 2.98 -5.99 -10.88
CA ASP A 16 2.26 -7.06 -10.19
C ASP A 16 2.10 -6.74 -8.69
N HIS A 17 3.07 -6.08 -8.07
CA HIS A 17 2.95 -5.56 -6.70
C HIS A 17 1.76 -4.62 -6.56
N TYR A 18 1.69 -3.60 -7.41
CA TYR A 18 0.59 -2.63 -7.38
C TYR A 18 -0.77 -3.27 -7.66
N ALA A 19 -0.83 -4.30 -8.51
CA ALA A 19 -2.05 -5.02 -8.77
C ALA A 19 -2.49 -5.84 -7.55
N LEU A 20 -1.56 -6.56 -6.89
CA LEU A 20 -1.86 -7.34 -5.70
C LEU A 20 -2.30 -6.45 -4.52
N ASP A 21 -1.61 -5.34 -4.30
CA ASP A 21 -1.93 -4.34 -3.27
C ASP A 21 -3.37 -3.82 -3.44
N LEU A 22 -3.73 -3.41 -4.66
CA LEU A 22 -5.07 -2.93 -4.96
C LEU A 22 -6.15 -4.01 -4.76
N ASP A 23 -5.86 -5.23 -5.19
CA ASP A 23 -6.76 -6.37 -5.04
C ASP A 23 -7.01 -6.70 -3.57
N PHE A 24 -5.96 -6.69 -2.75
CA PHE A 24 -6.06 -6.93 -1.30
C PHE A 24 -6.92 -5.88 -0.60
N HIS A 25 -6.67 -4.61 -0.86
CA HIS A 25 -7.47 -3.53 -0.26
C HIS A 25 -8.93 -3.56 -0.74
N THR A 26 -9.16 -3.87 -2.01
CA THR A 26 -10.52 -4.00 -2.57
C THR A 26 -11.27 -5.14 -1.90
N PHE A 27 -10.60 -6.27 -1.66
CA PHE A 27 -11.16 -7.40 -0.93
C PHE A 27 -11.60 -6.98 0.50
N LEU A 28 -10.73 -6.30 1.25
CA LEU A 28 -11.06 -5.84 2.61
C LEU A 28 -12.27 -4.90 2.62
N MET A 29 -12.35 -3.96 1.67
CA MET A 29 -13.50 -3.07 1.56
C MET A 29 -14.78 -3.82 1.14
N GLY A 30 -14.66 -4.86 0.32
CA GLY A 30 -15.77 -5.72 -0.08
C GLY A 30 -16.46 -6.40 1.09
N ILE A 31 -15.73 -6.73 2.16
CA ILE A 31 -16.29 -7.32 3.39
C ILE A 31 -17.36 -6.40 4.01
N THR A 32 -17.18 -5.08 3.89
CA THR A 32 -18.11 -4.11 4.49
C THR A 32 -19.48 -4.06 3.81
N GLN A 33 -19.60 -4.61 2.59
CA GLN A 33 -20.79 -4.54 1.74
C GLN A 33 -21.34 -3.11 1.54
N ASN A 34 -20.52 -2.08 1.81
CA ASN A 34 -20.91 -0.68 1.72
C ASN A 34 -20.43 -0.09 0.39
N GLN A 35 -21.35 0.00 -0.57
CA GLN A 35 -21.05 0.44 -1.93
C GLN A 35 -20.55 1.89 -2.03
N ARG A 36 -20.87 2.74 -1.04
CA ARG A 36 -20.33 4.10 -0.98
C ARG A 36 -18.88 4.06 -0.52
N LEU A 37 -18.59 3.30 0.53
CA LEU A 37 -17.23 3.15 1.07
C LEU A 37 -16.28 2.53 0.04
N ILE A 38 -16.69 1.44 -0.61
CA ILE A 38 -15.90 0.76 -1.65
C ILE A 38 -15.52 1.73 -2.76
N ARG A 39 -16.47 2.58 -3.21
CA ARG A 39 -16.26 3.53 -4.29
C ARG A 39 -15.29 4.64 -3.91
N VAL A 40 -15.50 5.28 -2.76
CA VAL A 40 -14.62 6.33 -2.23
C VAL A 40 -13.21 5.78 -2.00
N HIS A 41 -13.09 4.60 -1.41
CA HIS A 41 -11.80 3.96 -1.19
C HIS A 41 -11.06 3.69 -2.50
N ARG A 42 -11.75 3.18 -3.52
CA ARG A 42 -11.15 2.93 -4.84
C ARG A 42 -10.61 4.21 -5.49
N GLU A 43 -11.34 5.31 -5.38
CA GLU A 43 -10.88 6.61 -5.90
C GLU A 43 -9.61 7.08 -5.19
N ILE A 44 -9.57 7.00 -3.86
CA ILE A 44 -8.39 7.36 -3.06
C ILE A 44 -7.19 6.49 -3.48
N MET A 45 -7.37 5.17 -3.61
CA MET A 45 -6.28 4.25 -3.99
C MET A 45 -5.70 4.53 -5.36
N ILE A 46 -6.52 4.94 -6.34
CA ILE A 46 -6.03 5.32 -7.66
C ILE A 46 -5.08 6.53 -7.56
N HIS A 47 -5.41 7.51 -6.72
CA HIS A 47 -4.59 8.69 -6.53
C HIS A 47 -3.31 8.39 -5.75
N THR A 48 -3.38 7.62 -4.66
CA THR A 48 -2.20 7.24 -3.88
C THR A 48 -1.24 6.38 -4.70
N GLN A 49 -1.75 5.43 -5.48
CA GLN A 49 -0.91 4.58 -6.33
C GLN A 49 -0.26 5.34 -7.48
N ARG A 50 -0.95 6.31 -8.09
CA ARG A 50 -0.35 7.22 -9.09
C ARG A 50 0.79 8.03 -8.48
N LEU A 51 0.57 8.59 -7.29
CA LEU A 51 1.61 9.33 -6.57
C LEU A 51 2.83 8.43 -6.34
N SER A 52 2.64 7.22 -5.81
CA SER A 52 3.74 6.28 -5.57
C SER A 52 4.49 5.92 -6.85
N ARG A 53 3.80 5.68 -7.97
CA ARG A 53 4.43 5.36 -9.27
C ARG A 53 5.28 6.50 -9.83
N HIS A 54 4.89 7.75 -9.60
CA HIS A 54 5.57 8.92 -10.16
C HIS A 54 6.62 9.52 -9.21
N ALA A 55 6.46 9.35 -7.90
CA ALA A 55 7.33 9.92 -6.89
C ALA A 55 8.52 9.02 -6.51
N VAL A 56 8.43 7.72 -6.78
CA VAL A 56 9.46 6.75 -6.43
C VAL A 56 10.46 6.63 -7.58
N LYS A 57 11.74 6.98 -7.32
CA LYS A 57 12.83 6.79 -8.29
C LYS A 57 12.91 5.30 -8.67
N PRO A 58 13.16 4.95 -9.94
CA PRO A 58 13.43 3.58 -10.34
C PRO A 58 14.55 2.98 -9.46
N GLY A 59 14.26 1.89 -8.74
CA GLY A 59 15.22 1.21 -7.84
C GLY A 59 15.13 1.59 -6.36
N ALA A 60 14.27 2.53 -5.95
CA ALA A 60 13.99 2.79 -4.55
C ALA A 60 13.05 1.70 -3.99
N VAL A 61 13.68 0.66 -3.44
CA VAL A 61 13.11 -0.53 -2.78
C VAL A 61 12.06 -0.16 -1.72
N GLN A 62 10.80 -0.03 -2.11
CA GLN A 62 9.65 0.10 -1.19
C GLN A 62 8.82 -1.19 -1.09
N VAL A 63 8.85 -2.03 -2.13
CA VAL A 63 8.14 -3.32 -2.20
C VAL A 63 8.47 -4.25 -1.03
N GLU A 64 9.71 -4.20 -0.52
CA GLU A 64 10.15 -5.02 0.61
C GLU A 64 9.53 -4.57 1.96
N GLN A 65 9.10 -3.31 2.08
CA GLN A 65 8.65 -2.76 3.36
C GLN A 65 7.16 -3.05 3.65
N ASP A 66 6.32 -3.15 2.62
CA ASP A 66 4.86 -3.24 2.80
C ASP A 66 4.40 -4.69 3.06
N ARG A 67 5.21 -5.67 2.64
CA ARG A 67 4.96 -7.11 2.79
C ARG A 67 4.73 -7.56 4.25
N PRO A 68 5.60 -7.26 5.24
CA PRO A 68 5.36 -7.63 6.63
C PRO A 68 4.08 -7.01 7.20
N GLU A 69 3.68 -5.84 6.73
CA GLU A 69 2.46 -5.16 7.19
C GLU A 69 1.20 -5.87 6.69
N HIS A 70 1.16 -6.23 5.40
CA HIS A 70 0.05 -7.01 4.84
C HIS A 70 -0.09 -8.37 5.52
N LEU A 71 1.03 -9.08 5.76
CA LEU A 71 1.01 -10.35 6.48
C LEU A 71 0.50 -10.20 7.93
N ALA A 72 0.84 -9.10 8.60
CA ALA A 72 0.34 -8.83 9.94
C ALA A 72 -1.19 -8.65 9.96
N ILE A 73 -1.76 -7.96 8.97
CA ILE A 73 -3.21 -7.82 8.80
C ILE A 73 -3.85 -9.19 8.54
N ILE A 74 -3.33 -9.94 7.57
CA ILE A 74 -3.86 -11.26 7.19
C ILE A 74 -3.85 -12.21 8.40
N THR A 75 -2.72 -12.26 9.12
CA THR A 75 -2.56 -13.11 10.32
C THR A 75 -3.60 -12.75 11.40
N ALA A 76 -3.83 -11.46 11.64
CA ALA A 76 -4.80 -11.02 12.63
C ALA A 76 -6.25 -11.34 12.24
N LEU A 77 -6.57 -11.21 10.94
CA LEU A 77 -7.89 -11.58 10.41
C LEU A 77 -8.14 -13.09 10.49
N LEU A 78 -7.17 -13.91 10.09
CA LEU A 78 -7.27 -15.37 10.16
C LEU A 78 -7.38 -15.88 11.61
N ALA A 79 -6.75 -15.20 12.56
CA ALA A 79 -6.87 -15.51 13.98
C ALA A 79 -8.22 -15.10 14.59
N GLY A 80 -9.06 -14.35 13.86
CA GLY A 80 -10.32 -13.83 14.39
C GLY A 80 -10.11 -12.86 15.55
N ASP A 81 -9.07 -12.02 15.49
CA ASP A 81 -8.69 -11.04 16.54
C ASP A 81 -8.92 -9.60 16.04
N PRO A 82 -10.14 -9.03 16.23
CA PRO A 82 -10.47 -7.70 15.74
C PRO A 82 -9.59 -6.57 16.32
N PRO A 83 -9.27 -6.54 17.64
CA PRO A 83 -8.34 -5.55 18.17
C PRO A 83 -6.98 -5.57 17.48
N ARG A 84 -6.40 -6.76 17.26
CA ARG A 84 -5.11 -6.90 16.58
C ARG A 84 -5.20 -6.51 15.10
N ALA A 85 -6.28 -6.89 14.41
CA ALA A 85 -6.50 -6.50 13.01
C ALA A 85 -6.63 -4.98 12.86
N ARG A 86 -7.35 -4.33 13.78
CA ARG A 86 -7.46 -2.87 13.84
C ARG A 86 -6.10 -2.20 14.03
N GLN A 87 -5.28 -2.71 14.95
CA GLN A 87 -3.96 -2.17 15.20
C GLN A 87 -3.04 -2.32 13.99
N ALA A 88 -3.05 -3.50 13.34
CA ALA A 88 -2.27 -3.76 12.13
C ALA A 88 -2.67 -2.80 10.98
N LEU A 89 -3.96 -2.62 10.74
CA LEU A 89 -4.48 -1.68 9.73
C LEU A 89 -4.06 -0.23 10.01
N ILE A 90 -4.16 0.23 11.26
CA ILE A 90 -3.74 1.59 11.63
C ILE A 90 -2.25 1.78 11.38
N SER A 91 -1.42 0.81 11.78
CA SER A 91 0.01 0.86 11.54
C SER A 91 0.32 0.97 10.04
N HIS A 92 -0.34 0.14 9.23
CA HIS A 92 -0.16 0.12 7.79
C HIS A 92 -0.53 1.44 7.09
N ILE A 93 -1.68 2.01 7.45
CA ILE A 93 -2.13 3.30 6.90
C ILE A 93 -1.15 4.42 7.29
N ASN A 94 -0.69 4.44 8.55
CA ASN A 94 0.27 5.43 9.01
C ASN A 94 1.61 5.32 8.29
N GLN A 95 2.12 4.10 8.07
CA GLN A 95 3.35 3.89 7.34
C GLN A 95 3.20 4.31 5.87
N SER A 96 2.09 3.96 5.22
CA SER A 96 1.75 4.40 3.86
C SER A 96 1.76 5.93 3.74
N LEU A 97 1.20 6.64 4.73
CA LEU A 97 1.23 8.11 4.78
C LEU A 97 2.66 8.66 4.90
N VAL A 98 3.47 8.09 5.80
CA VAL A 98 4.89 8.48 5.97
C VAL A 98 5.66 8.26 4.66
N THR A 99 5.45 7.14 3.99
CA THR A 99 6.07 6.82 2.69
C THR A 99 5.67 7.83 1.63
N ALA A 100 4.37 8.15 1.50
CA ALA A 100 3.88 9.14 0.55
C ALA A 100 4.47 10.55 0.80
N LEU A 101 4.56 10.99 2.06
CA LEU A 101 5.14 12.28 2.43
C LEU A 101 6.65 12.35 2.13
N ARG A 102 7.39 11.26 2.37
CA ARG A 102 8.81 11.17 1.99
C ARG A 102 9.00 11.27 0.48
N ALA A 103 8.14 10.61 -0.29
CA ALA A 103 8.19 10.66 -1.74
C ALA A 103 7.91 12.07 -2.27
N LEU A 104 6.89 12.75 -1.73
CA LEU A 104 6.60 14.17 -2.05
C LEU A 104 7.77 15.09 -1.71
N ARG A 105 8.41 14.91 -0.55
CA ARG A 105 9.60 15.69 -0.19
C ARG A 105 10.75 15.47 -1.16
N GLY A 106 10.94 14.24 -1.62
CA GLY A 106 11.96 13.89 -2.63
C GLY A 106 11.74 14.58 -3.97
N ILE A 107 10.48 14.68 -4.42
CA ILE A 107 10.11 15.42 -5.64
C ILE A 107 10.50 16.90 -5.51
N VAL A 108 10.14 17.56 -4.40
CA VAL A 108 10.41 18.99 -4.18
C VAL A 108 11.92 19.30 -4.21
N THR A 109 12.75 18.40 -3.70
CA THR A 109 14.21 18.58 -3.72
C THR A 109 14.84 18.37 -5.09
N ASP A 110 14.29 17.50 -5.94
CA ASP A 110 14.82 17.28 -7.29
C ASP A 110 14.51 18.48 -8.22
N GLU A 111 13.33 19.10 -8.13
CA GLU A 111 12.97 20.29 -8.93
C GLU A 111 13.90 21.48 -8.68
N GLN A 112 14.38 21.65 -7.44
CA GLN A 112 15.33 22.71 -7.07
C GLN A 112 16.75 22.46 -7.58
N SER A 113 17.15 21.20 -7.78
CA SER A 113 18.51 20.84 -8.25
C SER A 113 18.66 20.87 -9.77
N SER A 114 17.56 20.86 -10.54
CA SER A 114 17.55 20.95 -12.00
C SER A 114 17.46 22.38 -12.56
N ALA A 115 17.46 23.39 -11.67
CA ALA A 115 17.30 24.81 -12.02
C ALA A 115 18.63 25.62 -11.96
N ASP A 116 19.77 24.97 -11.69
CA ASP A 116 21.13 25.53 -11.72
C ASP A 116 21.97 24.87 -12.83
#